data_AF-A0A2V5QA89-F1
#
_entry.id   AF-A0A2V5QA89-F1
#
_cell.length_a   1.000
_cell.length_b   1.000
_cell.length_c   1.000
_cell.angle_alpha   90.00
_cell.angle_beta   90.00
_cell.angle_gamma   90.00
#
_symmetry.space_group_name_H-M   'P 1'
#
loop_
_entity.id
_entity.type
_entity.pdbx_description
1 polymer ?
#
loop_
_entity_poly.entity_id
_entity_poly.type
_entity_poly.pdbx_seq_one_letter_code
_entity_poly.pdbx_strand_id
1 'polypeptide(L)' 'MNSPFTGGCSCGAIRYECTAEPIMMFKCHCRDCQQVTGSGFAPAVLLPLGAFRLTRGQLRYHFTSSIA' A
#
# COMPACT_ATOMS: atom_id res chain seq x y z
N MET A 1 8.71 4.30 12.11
CA MET A 1 9.32 3.91 10.82
C MET A 1 9.98 5.17 10.31
N ASN A 2 11.31 5.22 10.24
CA ASN A 2 12.01 6.48 9.93
C ASN A 2 11.90 6.80 8.45
N SER A 3 11.75 8.09 8.14
CA SER A 3 11.70 8.62 6.77
C SER A 3 13.09 9.08 6.30
N PRO A 4 13.46 8.91 5.01
CA PRO A 4 12.68 8.25 3.96
C PRO A 4 12.72 6.71 4.09
N PHE A 5 11.64 6.05 3.67
CA PHE A 5 11.60 4.59 3.57
C PHE A 5 11.19 4.13 2.17
N THR A 6 11.65 2.95 1.78
CA THR A 6 11.39 2.37 0.46
C THR A 6 10.65 1.05 0.57
N GLY A 7 9.88 0.71 -0.46
CA GLY A 7 9.22 -0.58 -0.55
C GLY A 7 8.94 -0.98 -1.99
N GLY A 8 8.24 -2.09 -2.16
CA GLY A 8 7.87 -2.58 -3.48
C GLY A 8 7.30 -3.99 -3.45
N CYS A 9 6.84 -4.43 -4.60
CA CYS A 9 6.37 -5.81 -4.77
C CYS A 9 7.55 -6.79 -4.70
N SER A 10 7.31 -7.99 -4.16
CA SER A 10 8.33 -9.05 -4.04
C SER A 10 8.96 -9.46 -5.37
N CYS A 11 8.24 -9.34 -6.49
CA CYS A 11 8.79 -9.60 -7.83
C CYS A 11 9.76 -8.50 -8.32
N GLY A 12 9.81 -7.35 -7.64
CA GLY A 12 10.69 -6.23 -7.97
C GLY A 12 10.25 -5.34 -9.14
N ALA A 13 9.13 -5.65 -9.81
CA ALA A 13 8.60 -4.84 -10.91
C ALA A 13 8.10 -3.46 -10.45
N ILE A 14 7.64 -3.36 -9.20
CA ILE A 14 7.14 -2.13 -8.57
C ILE A 14 8.08 -1.72 -7.44
N ARG A 15 8.55 -0.47 -7.44
CA ARG A 15 9.30 0.14 -6.34
C ARG A 15 8.76 1.53 -6.04
N TYR A 16 8.76 1.89 -4.76
CA TYR A 16 8.33 3.19 -4.30
C TYR A 16 9.21 3.71 -3.15
N GLU A 17 9.12 5.01 -2.94
CA GLU A 17 9.74 5.76 -1.86
C GLU A 17 8.67 6.59 -1.15
N CYS A 18 8.78 6.67 0.18
CA CYS A 18 7.95 7.49 1.04
C CYS A 18 8.83 8.45 1.84
N THR A 19 8.57 9.75 1.76
CA THR A 19 9.43 10.82 2.33
C THR A 19 8.88 11.45 3.60
N ALA A 20 7.79 10.92 4.16
CA ALA A 20 7.24 11.33 5.44
C ALA A 20 7.02 10.12 6.36
N GLU A 21 6.97 10.37 7.67
CA GLU A 21 6.52 9.35 8.62
C GLU A 21 5.03 9.03 8.40
N PRO A 22 4.61 7.77 8.63
CA PRO A 22 3.20 7.39 8.58
C PRO A 22 2.34 8.20 9.55
N ILE A 23 1.19 8.68 9.08
CA ILE A 23 0.12 9.27 9.92
C ILE A 23 -0.54 8.17 10.76
N MET A 24 -0.76 7.00 10.14
CA MET A 24 -1.42 5.87 10.77
C MET A 24 -0.93 4.56 10.14
N MET A 25 -0.90 3.51 10.94
CA MET A 25 -0.74 2.14 10.48
C MET A 25 -1.85 1.30 11.08
N PHE A 26 -2.52 0.49 10.26
CA PHE A 26 -3.67 -0.29 10.73
C PHE A 26 -3.82 -1.59 9.95
N LYS A 27 -4.63 -2.49 10.49
CA LYS A 27 -5.05 -3.74 9.85
C LYS A 27 -6.48 -3.57 9.39
N CYS A 28 -6.70 -3.61 8.08
CA CYS A 28 -8.05 -3.59 7.54
C CYS A 28 -8.61 -5.01 7.53
N HIS A 29 -9.75 -5.21 8.19
CA HIS A 29 -10.42 -6.49 8.33
C HIS A 29 -11.64 -6.65 7.41
N CYS A 30 -11.88 -5.74 6.46
CA CYS A 30 -13.00 -5.88 5.54
C CYS A 30 -12.83 -7.11 4.62
N ARG A 31 -13.94 -7.58 4.04
CA ARG A 31 -13.95 -8.79 3.21
C ARG A 31 -13.04 -8.66 1.99
N ASP A 32 -13.01 -7.49 1.36
CA ASP A 32 -12.14 -7.22 0.21
C ASP A 32 -10.67 -7.36 0.58
N CYS A 33 -10.24 -6.78 1.71
CA CYS A 33 -8.87 -6.89 2.18
C CYS A 33 -8.49 -8.33 2.55
N GLN A 34 -9.41 -9.11 3.12
CA GLN A 34 -9.18 -10.54 3.37
C GLN A 34 -9.01 -11.32 2.06
N GLN A 35 -9.84 -11.03 1.06
CA GLN A 35 -9.79 -11.71 -0.25
C GLN A 35 -8.52 -11.36 -1.03
N VAL A 36 -8.13 -10.09 -1.07
CA VAL A 36 -6.94 -9.62 -1.81
C VAL A 36 -5.66 -10.23 -1.25
N THR A 37 -5.55 -10.37 0.08
CA THR A 37 -4.34 -10.93 0.70
C THR A 37 -4.39 -12.43 0.93
N GLY A 38 -5.57 -13.05 0.87
CA GLY A 38 -5.79 -14.43 1.31
C GLY A 38 -5.59 -14.64 2.82
N SER A 39 -5.56 -13.57 3.61
CA SER A 39 -5.29 -13.58 5.06
C SER A 39 -6.48 -13.01 5.85
N GLY A 40 -6.38 -12.97 7.18
CA GLY A 40 -7.40 -12.39 8.06
C GLY A 40 -7.50 -10.86 8.02
N PHE A 41 -6.54 -10.19 7.37
CA PHE A 41 -6.51 -8.73 7.19
C PHE A 41 -5.51 -8.31 6.10
N ALA A 42 -5.55 -7.03 5.72
CA ALA A 42 -4.48 -6.37 4.98
C ALA A 42 -3.82 -5.29 5.86
N PRO A 43 -2.47 -5.29 6.01
CA PRO A 43 -1.77 -4.18 6.63
C PRO A 43 -1.77 -2.96 5.71
N ALA A 44 -2.07 -1.79 6.25
CA ALA A 44 -2.10 -0.53 5.52
C ALA A 44 -1.33 0.56 6.28
N VAL A 45 -0.75 1.48 5.50
CA VAL A 45 -0.02 2.65 5.99
C VAL A 45 -0.66 3.88 5.34
N LEU A 46 -1.03 4.86 6.15
CA LEU A 46 -1.55 6.14 5.71
C LEU A 46 -0.45 7.19 5.77
N LEU A 47 -0.23 7.91 4.68
CA LEU A 47 0.77 8.96 4.54
C LEU A 47 0.22 10.12 3.69
N PRO A 48 0.79 11.34 3.80
CA PRO A 48 0.41 12.46 2.94
C PRO A 48 0.62 12.10 1.46
N LEU A 49 -0.33 12.48 0.60
CA LEU A 49 -0.29 12.12 -0.83
C LEU A 49 1.02 12.55 -1.51
N GLY A 50 1.49 13.77 -1.23
CA GLY A 50 2.74 14.30 -1.81
C GLY A 50 4.02 13.64 -1.28
N ALA A 51 3.92 12.78 -0.26
CA ALA A 51 5.07 12.08 0.30
C ALA A 51 5.31 10.70 -0.35
N PHE A 52 4.42 10.24 -1.24
CA PHE A 52 4.57 8.97 -1.95
C PHE A 52 5.09 9.19 -3.37
N ARG A 53 6.07 8.40 -3.78
CA ARG A 53 6.54 8.38 -5.16
C ARG A 53 6.80 6.97 -5.65
N LEU A 54 6.23 6.63 -6.82
CA LEU A 54 6.62 5.44 -7.57
C LEU A 54 7.97 5.68 -8.23
N THR A 55 8.97 4.85 -7.92
CA THR A 55 10.33 4.97 -8.46
C THR A 55 10.59 3.96 -9.58
N ARG A 56 9.79 2.90 -9.68
CA ARG A 56 9.86 1.91 -10.78
C ARG A 56 8.51 1.26 -11.03
N GLY A 57 8.22 1.00 -12.31
CA GLY A 57 7.07 0.23 -12.78
C GLY A 57 5.88 1.11 -13.13
N GLN A 58 4.76 0.46 -13.46
CA GLN A 58 3.48 1.12 -13.73
C GLN A 58 2.39 0.46 -12.89
N LEU A 59 1.56 1.27 -12.24
CA LEU A 59 0.46 0.77 -11.43
C LEU A 59 -0.72 0.37 -12.34
N ARG A 60 -1.32 -0.77 -12.05
CA ARG A 60 -2.64 -1.15 -12.56
C ARG A 60 -3.62 -1.12 -11.40
N TYR A 61 -4.75 -0.46 -11.62
CA TYR A 61 -5.82 -0.37 -10.64
C TYR A 61 -6.85 -1.47 -10.87
N HIS A 62 -7.26 -2.10 -9.78
CA HIS A 62 -8.31 -3.09 -9.73
C HIS A 62 -9.30 -2.69 -8.66
N PHE A 63 -10.57 -2.86 -8.95
CA PHE A 63 -11.66 -2.50 -8.04
C PHE A 63 -12.42 -3.76 -7.65
N THR A 64 -12.79 -3.85 -6.38
CA THR A 64 -13.65 -4.90 -5.84
C THR A 64 -15.11 -4.45 -5.90
N SER A 65 -16.03 -5.41 -5.88
CA SER A 65 -17.47 -5.12 -5.96
C SER A 65 -17.98 -4.27 -4.79
N SER A 66 -17.32 -4.30 -3.64
CA SER A 66 -17.77 -3.62 -2.42
C SER A 66 -17.48 -2.10 -2.39
N ILE A 67 -16.78 -1.57 -3.40
CA ILE A 67 -16.51 -0.14 -3.58
C ILE A 67 -17.16 0.46 -4.83
N ALA A 68 -18.05 -0.31 -5.49
CA ALA A 68 -18.87 0.15 -6.61
C ALA A 68 -20.16 0.82 -6.12
#